data_AF-A0A920U6G2-F1
#
_entry.id   AF-A0A920U6G2-F1
#
_cell.length_a   1.000
_cell.length_b   1.000
_cell.length_c   1.000
_cell.angle_alpha   90.00
_cell.angle_beta   90.00
_cell.angle_gamma   90.00
#
_symmetry.space_group_name_H-M   'P 1'
#
loop_
_entity.id
_entity.type
_entity.pdbx_description
1 polymer ?
#
loop_
_entity_poly.entity_id
_entity_poly.type
_entity_poly.pdbx_seq_one_letter_code
_entity_poly.pdbx_strand_id
1 'polypeptide(L)'
;MVMEPGFGLATVEKIAINAVMAGCRPEQFPVLLAAIDCLAQPEMNHRDMQVSGHTEAPIILVNGPIAKKAGINFGLRRWGRA
;
A
#
# COMPACT_ATOMS: atom_id res chain seq x y z
N MET A 1 -7.47 9.53 -6.68
CA MET A 1 -6.42 9.63 -5.64
C MET A 1 -5.40 10.66 -6.09
N VAL A 2 -5.30 11.79 -5.39
CA VAL A 2 -4.24 12.79 -5.63
C VAL A 2 -3.09 12.42 -4.71
N MET A 3 -1.86 12.34 -5.23
CA MET A 3 -0.72 11.83 -4.48
C MET A 3 0.39 12.88 -4.38
N GLU A 4 0.85 13.13 -3.16
CA GLU A 4 2.01 13.96 -2.85
C GLU A 4 3.32 13.24 -3.24
N PRO A 5 4.43 13.94 -3.49
CA PRO A 5 4.64 15.39 -3.40
C PRO A 5 4.26 16.18 -4.67
N GLY A 6 4.11 15.51 -5.81
CA GLY A 6 3.85 16.13 -7.10
C GLY A 6 2.38 16.47 -7.40
N PHE A 7 1.47 16.20 -6.45
CA PHE A 7 0.01 16.36 -6.59
C PHE A 7 -0.56 15.74 -7.88
N GLY A 8 0.05 14.63 -8.32
CA GLY A 8 -0.37 13.92 -9.51
C GLY A 8 -1.62 13.08 -9.26
N LEU A 9 -2.44 12.90 -10.30
CA LEU A 9 -3.53 11.95 -10.27
C LEU A 9 -3.00 10.52 -10.45
N ALA A 10 -3.12 9.73 -9.38
CA ALA A 10 -2.92 8.29 -9.39
C ALA A 10 -4.21 7.62 -9.90
N THR A 11 -4.31 7.49 -11.22
CA THR A 11 -5.40 6.74 -11.87
C THR A 11 -5.19 5.24 -11.69
N VAL A 12 -6.27 4.45 -11.73
CA VAL A 12 -6.19 2.98 -11.62
C VAL A 12 -5.25 2.39 -12.67
N GLU A 13 -5.23 2.94 -13.89
CA GLU A 13 -4.33 2.53 -14.96
C GLU A 13 -2.85 2.74 -14.60
N LYS A 14 -2.48 3.93 -14.12
CA LYS A 14 -1.09 4.22 -13.71
C LYS A 14 -0.66 3.32 -12.54
N ILE A 15 -1.57 3.08 -11.60
CA ILE A 15 -1.33 2.18 -10.47
C ILE A 15 -1.11 0.75 -10.99
N ALA A 16 -1.94 0.28 -11.91
CA ALA A 16 -1.81 -1.06 -12.50
C ALA A 16 -0.48 -1.25 -13.25
N ILE A 17 -0.07 -0.27 -14.05
CA ILE A 17 1.21 -0.29 -14.76
C ILE A 17 2.36 -0.42 -13.76
N ASN A 18 2.42 0.45 -12.75
CA ASN A 18 3.47 0.40 -11.73
C ASN A 18 3.43 -0.90 -10.91
N ALA A 19 2.24 -1.41 -10.61
CA ALA A 19 2.07 -2.67 -9.89
C ALA A 19 2.64 -3.85 -10.68
N VAL A 20 2.36 -3.93 -11.98
CA VAL A 20 2.90 -4.98 -12.86
C VAL A 20 4.43 -4.88 -12.95
N MET A 21 4.97 -3.66 -13.08
CA MET A 21 6.42 -3.44 -13.08
C MET A 21 7.10 -3.91 -11.77
N ALA A 22 6.40 -3.80 -10.64
CA ALA A 22 6.84 -4.29 -9.34
C ALA A 22 6.62 -5.81 -9.13
N GLY A 23 6.08 -6.53 -10.13
CA GLY A 23 5.77 -7.96 -10.02
C GLY A 23 4.52 -8.28 -9.20
N CYS A 24 3.61 -7.31 -9.02
CA CYS A 24 2.35 -7.50 -8.33
C CYS A 24 1.43 -8.44 -9.12
N ARG A 25 0.87 -9.44 -8.44
CA ARG A 25 -0.11 -10.35 -9.05
C ARG A 25 -1.52 -9.74 -9.02
N PRO A 26 -2.42 -10.10 -9.95
CA PRO A 26 -3.78 -9.58 -9.98
C PRO A 26 -4.55 -9.74 -8.66
N GLU A 27 -4.31 -10.81 -7.91
CA GLU A 27 -4.98 -11.07 -6.64
C GLU A 27 -4.57 -10.10 -5.52
N GLN A 28 -3.40 -9.45 -5.66
CA GLN A 28 -2.88 -8.45 -4.73
C GLN A 28 -3.37 -7.03 -5.07
N PHE A 29 -3.84 -6.83 -6.30
CA PHE A 29 -4.20 -5.50 -6.81
C PHE A 29 -5.32 -4.79 -6.01
N PRO A 30 -6.40 -5.47 -5.56
CA PRO A 30 -7.42 -4.82 -4.74
C PRO A 30 -6.89 -4.29 -3.41
N VAL A 31 -5.93 -5.02 -2.81
CA VAL A 31 -5.26 -4.61 -1.56
C VAL A 31 -4.38 -3.39 -1.82
N LEU A 32 -3.65 -3.38 -2.93
CA LEU A 32 -2.80 -2.25 -3.32
C LEU A 32 -3.63 -0.99 -3.60
N LEU A 33 -4.76 -1.13 -4.30
CA LEU A 33 -5.69 -0.02 -4.54
C LEU A 33 -6.21 0.58 -3.25
N ALA A 34 -6.67 -0.26 -2.31
CA ALA A 34 -7.12 0.20 -1.00
C ALA A 34 -6.01 0.89 -0.21
N ALA A 35 -4.78 0.38 -0.26
CA ALA A 35 -3.64 0.99 0.41
C ALA A 35 -3.32 2.38 -0.17
N ILE A 36 -3.31 2.53 -1.51
CA ILE A 36 -3.05 3.82 -2.15
C ILE A 36 -4.18 4.81 -1.87
N ASP A 37 -5.43 4.35 -1.83
CA ASP A 37 -6.57 5.19 -1.48
C ASP A 37 -6.47 5.71 -0.04
N CYS A 38 -6.02 4.88 0.91
CA CYS A 38 -5.71 5.32 2.27
C CYS A 38 -4.54 6.31 2.30
N LEU A 39 -3.45 6.04 1.59
CA LEU A 39 -2.26 6.92 1.55
C LEU A 39 -2.54 8.28 0.89
N ALA A 40 -3.54 8.36 0.02
CA ALA A 40 -3.98 9.60 -0.62
C ALA A 40 -4.86 10.47 0.28
N GLN A 41 -5.25 10.00 1.46
CA GLN A 41 -6.02 10.79 2.41
C GLN A 41 -5.14 11.90 3.03
N PRO A 42 -5.64 13.14 3.15
CA PRO A 42 -4.87 14.25 3.72
C PRO A 42 -4.31 13.98 5.12
N GLU A 43 -5.03 13.20 5.92
CA GLU A 43 -4.67 12.82 7.30
C GLU A 43 -3.41 11.98 7.38
N MET A 44 -3.03 11.30 6.29
CA MET A 44 -1.81 10.50 6.25
C MET A 44 -0.54 11.32 6.12
N ASN A 45 -0.63 12.62 5.82
CA ASN A 45 0.52 13.52 5.66
C ASN A 45 1.66 12.89 4.83
N HIS A 46 1.29 12.30 3.68
CA HIS A 46 2.19 11.44 2.90
C HIS A 46 3.44 12.17 2.44
N ARG A 47 3.38 13.49 2.19
CA ARG A 47 4.56 14.30 1.87
C ARG A 47 5.65 14.20 2.92
N ASP A 48 5.31 14.42 4.19
CA ASP A 48 6.32 14.47 5.25
C ASP A 48 6.94 13.10 5.48
N MET A 49 6.14 12.02 5.36
CA MET A 49 6.60 10.63 5.43
C MET A 49 7.65 10.28 4.36
N GLN A 50 7.65 10.94 3.20
CA GLN A 50 8.57 10.65 2.09
C GLN A 50 9.88 11.48 2.14
N VAL A 51 10.05 12.34 3.15
CA VAL A 51 11.28 13.11 3.34
C VAL A 51 12.36 12.23 3.98
N SER A 52 13.60 12.34 3.51
CA SER A 52 14.74 11.49 3.93
C SER A 52 15.08 11.52 5.42
N GLY A 53 14.55 12.48 6.19
CA GLY A 53 14.76 12.62 7.63
C GLY A 53 13.57 12.22 8.51
N HIS A 54 12.43 11.81 7.92
CA HIS A 54 11.26 11.40 8.69
C HIS A 54 11.37 9.93 9.12
N THR A 55 10.87 9.62 10.30
CA THR A 55 10.98 8.27 10.91
C THR A 55 9.70 7.45 10.81
N GLU A 56 8.77 7.86 9.97
CA GLU A 56 7.45 7.24 9.84
C GLU A 56 7.39 6.33 8.61
N ALA A 57 6.95 5.09 8.79
CA ALA A 57 6.71 4.16 7.69
C ALA A 57 5.25 3.68 7.75
N PRO A 58 4.52 3.70 6.62
CA PRO A 58 3.14 3.26 6.61
C PRO A 58 3.08 1.75 6.79
N ILE A 59 2.27 1.29 7.75
CA ILE A 59 2.01 -0.14 7.97
C ILE A 59 0.67 -0.48 7.34
N ILE A 60 0.69 -1.40 6.38
CA ILE A 60 -0.54 -1.89 5.73
C ILE A 60 -0.94 -3.21 6.40
N LEU A 61 -2.03 -3.17 7.17
CA LEU A 61 -2.62 -4.36 7.79
C LEU A 61 -3.77 -4.89 6.93
N VAL A 62 -3.66 -6.14 6.50
CA VAL A 62 -4.67 -6.79 5.66
C VAL A 62 -5.38 -7.87 6.46
N ASN A 63 -6.70 -7.72 6.64
CA ASN A 63 -7.52 -8.66 7.38
C ASN A 63 -8.43 -9.49 6.45
N GLY A 64 -8.71 -10.74 6.84
CA GLY A 64 -9.75 -11.56 6.23
C GLY A 64 -9.26 -12.50 5.12
N PRO A 65 -10.19 -13.15 4.38
CA PRO A 65 -9.86 -14.16 3.38
C PRO A 65 -9.05 -13.61 2.20
N ILE A 66 -9.07 -12.28 1.98
CA ILE A 66 -8.29 -11.61 0.95
C ILE A 66 -6.78 -11.74 1.18
N ALA A 67 -6.31 -11.78 2.43
CA ALA A 67 -4.89 -11.95 2.73
C ALA A 67 -4.35 -13.28 2.19
N LYS A 68 -5.14 -14.35 2.31
CA LYS A 68 -4.81 -15.68 1.76
C LYS A 68 -4.81 -15.67 0.22
N LYS A 69 -5.79 -15.02 -0.40
CA LYS A 69 -5.89 -14.91 -1.87
C LYS A 69 -4.75 -14.10 -2.47
N ALA A 70 -4.39 -12.99 -1.84
CA ALA A 70 -3.27 -12.14 -2.22
C ALA A 70 -1.89 -12.79 -1.94
N GLY A 71 -1.87 -13.95 -1.25
CA GLY A 71 -0.65 -14.63 -0.84
C GLY A 71 0.20 -13.81 0.13
N ILE A 72 -0.44 -12.96 0.93
CA ILE A 72 0.20 -12.22 2.02
C ILE A 72 0.39 -13.19 3.18
N ASN A 73 1.50 -13.11 3.89
CA ASN A 73 1.72 -13.95 5.07
C ASN A 73 0.67 -13.63 6.15
N PHE A 74 -0.01 -14.66 6.67
CA PHE A 74 -1.03 -14.53 7.71
C PHE A 74 -0.84 -15.57 8.82
N GLY A 75 -1.38 -15.28 10.00
CA GLY A 75 -1.38 -16.18 11.16
C GLY A 75 -0.29 -15.88 12.21
N LEU A 76 -0.42 -16.54 13.36
CA LEU A 76 0.36 -16.26 14.59
C LEU A 76 1.88 -16.42 14.42
N ARG A 77 2.36 -17.25 13.48
CA ARG A 77 3.79 -17.55 13.30
C ARG A 77 4.58 -16.48 12.53
N ARG A 78 3.98 -15.37 12.13
CA ARG A 78 4.61 -14.35 11.26
C ARG A 78 4.72 -12.95 11.90
N TRP A 79 4.07 -12.71 13.04
CA TRP A 79 4.20 -11.50 13.85
C TRP A 79 4.81 -11.91 15.19
N GLY A 80 6.11 -11.63 15.38
CA GLY A 80 6.98 -12.28 16.36
C GLY A 80 6.41 -12.41 17.79
N ARG A 81 6.42 -13.64 18.30
CA ARG A 81 6.61 -13.97 19.71
C ARG A 81 7.47 -15.24 19.78
N ALA A 82 8.65 -15.10 20.38
CA ALA A 82 9.24 -16.14 21.23
C ALA A 82 8.90 -15.73 22.67
#